data_AF-A0A9P5P705-F1
#
_entry.id   AF-A0A9P5P705-F1
#
_cell.length_a   1.000
_cell.length_b   1.000
_cell.length_c   1.000
_cell.angle_alpha   90.00
_cell.angle_beta   90.00
_cell.angle_gamma   90.00
#
_symmetry.space_group_name_H-M   'P 1'
#
loop_
_entity.id
_entity.type
_entity.pdbx_description
1 polymer ?
#
loop_
_entity_poly.entity_id
_entity_poly.type
_entity_poly.pdbx_seq_one_letter_code
_entity_poly.pdbx_strand_id
1 'polypeptide(L)'
;MTELQWEMILAERAEEIQKVIDARALSSMVAHHQSVGSVLLANRISTPEPSQDNDPAPIPESPGNAYPTPTKSPPTPDAFQEPISSLSAPTPWSTLHEHTPHSSHSPAPLFACSQCQKSTPMPEVYPNASLSELEHCQLPCCLVLQFFKMTWFGKYIQGMWVRCRTSPGRYEISQVNALSKGTVQPYKIDAVICNCTIELVCGSVIRHITLDLISNGAFTEEEFTIYKEFMSRDDVPFSTTHDIEIPPCFGAELHQTSSHQNILEV
;
A
#
# COMPACT_ATOMS: atom_id res chain seq x y z
N MET A 1 20.64 -13.50 25.07
CA MET A 1 19.48 -12.96 25.81
C MET A 1 18.90 -14.11 26.63
N THR A 2 18.76 -13.94 27.94
CA THR A 2 18.27 -15.02 28.82
C THR A 2 16.74 -15.09 28.80
N GLU A 3 16.17 -16.23 29.17
CA GLU A 3 14.71 -16.39 29.30
C GLU A 3 14.09 -15.33 30.23
N LEU A 4 14.80 -15.00 31.32
CA LEU A 4 14.40 -13.96 32.26
C LEU A 4 14.34 -12.56 31.62
N GLN A 5 15.23 -12.25 30.66
CA GLN A 5 15.18 -10.98 29.92
C GLN A 5 13.98 -10.92 28.98
N TRP A 6 13.59 -12.04 28.39
CA TRP A 6 12.39 -12.14 27.55
C TRP A 6 11.10 -11.93 28.36
N GLU A 7 10.98 -12.56 29.53
CA GLU A 7 9.83 -12.36 30.42
C GLU A 7 9.70 -10.90 30.86
N MET A 8 10.83 -10.23 31.11
CA MET A 8 10.86 -8.81 31.50
C MET A 8 10.34 -7.90 30.37
N ILE A 9 10.73 -8.16 29.13
CA ILE A 9 10.24 -7.42 27.94
C ILE A 9 8.74 -7.66 27.74
N LEU A 10 8.26 -8.90 27.91
CA LEU A 10 6.84 -9.21 27.79
C LEU A 10 6.01 -8.54 28.89
N ALA A 11 6.51 -8.52 30.13
CA ALA A 11 5.85 -7.85 31.24
C ALA A 11 5.77 -6.34 31.01
N GLU A 12 6.85 -5.71 30.55
CA GLU A 12 6.88 -4.28 30.22
C GLU A 12 5.87 -3.94 29.11
N ARG A 13 5.81 -4.74 28.04
CA ARG A 13 4.84 -4.56 26.95
C ARG A 13 3.39 -4.76 27.41
N ALA A 14 3.14 -5.73 28.29
CA ALA A 14 1.80 -5.95 28.84
C ALA A 14 1.36 -4.77 29.72
N GLU A 15 2.25 -4.20 30.51
CA GLU A 15 1.98 -3.00 31.32
C GLU A 15 1.69 -1.78 30.44
N GLU A 16 2.45 -1.60 29.36
CA GLU A 16 2.24 -0.51 28.39
C GLU A 16 0.88 -0.62 27.69
N ILE A 17 0.47 -1.81 27.27
CA ILE A 17 -0.85 -2.07 26.68
C ILE A 17 -1.97 -1.75 27.70
N GLN A 18 -1.82 -2.18 28.95
CA GLN A 18 -2.81 -1.90 29.99
C GLN A 18 -2.98 -0.40 30.23
N LYS A 19 -1.89 0.36 30.28
CA LYS A 19 -1.93 1.84 30.40
C LYS A 19 -2.70 2.49 29.26
N VAL A 20 -2.54 2.00 28.02
CA VAL A 20 -3.28 2.54 26.86
C VAL A 20 -4.77 2.23 26.95
N ILE A 21 -5.15 1.04 27.44
CA ILE A 21 -6.55 0.65 27.64
C ILE A 21 -7.20 1.53 28.71
N ASP A 22 -6.54 1.70 29.85
CA ASP A 22 -7.05 2.50 30.97
C ASP A 22 -7.16 3.98 30.59
N ALA A 23 -6.19 4.52 29.85
CA ALA A 23 -6.24 5.89 29.34
C ALA A 23 -7.44 6.11 28.41
N ARG A 24 -7.71 5.17 27.48
CA ARG A 24 -8.89 5.24 26.60
C ARG A 24 -10.20 5.17 27.39
N ALA A 25 -10.28 4.30 28.40
CA ALA A 25 -11.46 4.19 29.26
C ALA A 25 -11.72 5.49 30.04
N LEU A 26 -10.68 6.09 30.62
CA LEU A 26 -10.77 7.38 31.32
C LEU A 26 -11.19 8.51 30.38
N SER A 27 -10.59 8.61 29.19
CA SER A 27 -10.98 9.60 28.18
C SER A 27 -12.45 9.45 27.78
N SER A 28 -12.96 8.21 27.63
CA SER A 28 -14.37 7.95 27.32
C SER A 28 -15.31 8.42 28.44
N MET A 29 -14.97 8.14 29.70
CA MET A 29 -15.78 8.60 30.85
C MET A 29 -15.79 10.13 30.99
N VAL A 30 -14.64 10.78 30.79
CA VAL A 30 -14.52 12.25 30.85
C VAL A 30 -15.34 12.91 29.73
N ALA A 31 -15.27 12.38 28.51
CA ALA A 31 -16.08 12.88 27.39
C ALA A 31 -17.59 12.76 27.68
N HIS A 32 -18.03 11.66 28.29
CA HIS A 32 -19.43 11.48 28.68
C HIS A 32 -19.87 12.50 29.75
N HIS A 33 -19.04 12.76 30.76
CA HIS A 33 -19.33 13.77 31.78
C HIS A 33 -19.40 15.20 31.22
N GLN A 34 -18.54 15.54 30.25
CA GLN A 34 -18.55 16.86 29.60
C GLN A 34 -19.80 17.06 28.73
N SER A 35 -20.26 16.00 28.05
CA SER A 35 -21.51 16.01 27.27
C SER A 35 -22.73 16.28 28.14
N VAL A 36 -22.85 15.61 29.29
CA VAL A 36 -24.02 15.74 30.19
C VAL A 36 -23.99 17.07 30.97
N GLY A 37 -22.81 17.59 31.30
CA GLY A 37 -22.65 18.84 32.04
C GLY A 37 -22.96 20.12 31.22
N SER A 38 -22.89 20.06 29.89
CA SER A 38 -23.10 21.22 29.02
C SER A 38 -24.59 21.54 28.77
N VAL A 39 -25.49 20.57 28.98
CA VAL A 39 -26.93 20.75 28.66
C VAL A 39 -27.73 21.42 29.80
N LEU A 40 -27.19 21.52 31.02
CA LEU A 40 -27.94 22.03 32.18
C LEU A 40 -27.91 23.55 32.40
N LEU A 41 -27.30 24.33 31.51
CA LEU A 41 -27.27 25.81 31.65
C LEU A 41 -28.10 26.58 30.61
N ALA A 42 -28.78 25.89 29.67
CA ALA A 42 -29.54 26.56 28.60
C ALA A 42 -31.06 26.34 28.62
N ASN A 43 -31.63 25.45 29.44
CA ASN A 43 -33.07 25.21 29.44
C ASN A 43 -33.69 25.20 30.85
N ARG A 44 -33.90 26.42 31.39
CA ARG A 44 -35.06 26.70 32.24
C ARG A 44 -36.10 27.36 31.35
N ILE A 45 -37.08 26.60 30.85
CA ILE A 45 -38.46 27.00 30.56
C ILE A 45 -39.23 25.75 30.08
N SER A 46 -40.30 25.46 30.83
CA SER A 46 -41.47 24.65 30.47
C SER A 46 -41.30 23.15 30.18
N THR A 47 -41.63 22.38 31.21
CA THR A 47 -42.33 21.09 31.17
C THR A 47 -43.47 21.09 30.14
N PRO A 48 -43.68 19.98 29.42
CA PRO A 48 -44.80 19.10 29.78
C PRO A 48 -44.44 17.60 29.76
N GLU A 49 -45.05 16.86 30.69
CA GLU A 49 -45.19 15.40 30.67
C GLU A 49 -45.73 14.90 29.33
N PRO A 50 -45.29 13.71 28.91
CA PRO A 50 -46.24 12.74 28.40
C PRO A 50 -46.06 11.36 29.04
N SER A 51 -47.11 10.98 29.76
CA SER A 51 -47.83 9.70 29.75
C SER A 51 -47.10 8.44 29.26
N GLN A 52 -47.15 7.47 30.18
CA GLN A 52 -47.02 6.02 30.03
C GLN A 52 -47.87 5.44 28.88
N ASP A 53 -47.47 4.23 28.50
CA ASP A 53 -48.13 3.21 27.66
C ASP A 53 -47.57 3.08 26.24
N ASN A 54 -46.61 2.16 26.11
CA ASN A 54 -46.43 1.41 24.88
C ASN A 54 -46.03 -0.04 25.24
N ASP A 55 -47.01 -0.92 25.08
CA ASP A 55 -46.87 -2.37 25.07
C ASP A 55 -45.81 -2.84 24.05
N PRO A 56 -44.96 -3.83 24.39
CA PRO A 56 -44.06 -4.44 23.42
C PRO A 56 -44.84 -5.33 22.44
N ALA A 57 -44.84 -4.93 21.17
CA ALA A 57 -45.37 -5.73 20.07
C ALA A 57 -44.56 -7.05 19.89
N PRO A 58 -45.22 -8.17 19.54
CA PRO A 58 -44.57 -9.46 19.36
C PRO A 58 -43.70 -9.50 18.10
N ILE A 59 -42.54 -10.15 18.25
CA ILE A 59 -41.51 -10.39 17.25
C ILE A 59 -42.09 -11.32 16.15
N PRO A 60 -42.06 -10.94 14.87
CA PRO A 60 -42.44 -11.84 13.79
C PRO A 60 -41.34 -12.89 13.55
N GLU A 61 -41.73 -14.16 13.66
CA GLU A 61 -40.91 -15.32 13.33
C GLU A 61 -40.50 -15.29 11.84
N SER A 62 -39.20 -15.36 11.57
CA SER A 62 -38.68 -15.49 10.20
C SER A 62 -38.91 -16.90 9.66
N PRO A 63 -39.55 -17.06 8.48
CA PRO A 63 -39.66 -18.36 7.83
C PRO A 63 -38.30 -18.81 7.30
N GLY A 64 -37.96 -20.07 7.57
CA GLY A 64 -36.70 -20.70 7.21
C GLY A 64 -36.44 -20.71 5.71
N ASN A 65 -35.29 -20.17 5.32
CA ASN A 65 -34.78 -20.31 3.96
C ASN A 65 -34.18 -21.71 3.80
N ALA A 66 -34.86 -22.50 2.97
CA ALA A 66 -34.38 -23.76 2.46
C ALA A 66 -33.07 -23.56 1.67
N TYR A 67 -32.06 -24.36 2.01
CA TYR A 67 -30.84 -24.49 1.22
C TYR A 67 -31.13 -25.17 -0.11
N PRO A 68 -30.76 -24.59 -1.27
CA PRO A 68 -30.74 -25.33 -2.53
C PRO A 68 -29.53 -26.27 -2.56
N THR A 69 -29.81 -27.54 -2.80
CA THR A 69 -28.85 -28.61 -3.12
C THR A 69 -28.00 -28.28 -4.36
N PRO A 70 -26.68 -28.57 -4.36
CA PRO A 70 -25.82 -28.39 -5.52
C PRO A 70 -26.03 -29.53 -6.53
N THR A 71 -26.45 -29.18 -7.74
CA THR A 71 -26.62 -30.13 -8.84
C THR A 71 -25.42 -30.07 -9.79
N LYS A 72 -24.73 -31.22 -9.89
CA LYS A 72 -23.97 -31.77 -11.03
C LYS A 72 -22.94 -30.88 -11.75
N SER A 73 -21.67 -31.20 -11.47
CA SER A 73 -20.64 -31.77 -12.36
C SER A 73 -20.41 -31.24 -13.80
N PRO A 74 -19.13 -31.24 -14.26
CA PRO A 74 -18.64 -30.46 -15.40
C PRO A 74 -18.59 -31.26 -16.72
N PRO A 75 -18.47 -30.59 -17.87
CA PRO A 75 -17.87 -31.19 -19.06
C PRO A 75 -16.37 -30.84 -19.21
N THR A 76 -15.64 -31.90 -19.48
CA THR A 76 -14.21 -32.12 -19.79
C THR A 76 -13.76 -31.35 -21.04
N PRO A 77 -12.43 -31.07 -21.22
CA PRO A 77 -11.93 -30.07 -22.15
C PRO A 77 -11.77 -30.62 -23.56
N ASP A 78 -12.08 -29.80 -24.55
CA ASP A 78 -11.81 -30.11 -25.96
C ASP A 78 -10.45 -29.56 -26.38
N ALA A 79 -9.68 -30.45 -26.96
CA ALA A 79 -8.33 -30.24 -27.41
C ALA A 79 -8.30 -29.36 -28.66
N PHE A 80 -7.70 -28.17 -28.56
CA PHE A 80 -7.31 -27.42 -29.75
C PHE A 80 -5.81 -27.56 -29.98
N GLN A 81 -5.51 -28.27 -31.06
CA GLN A 81 -4.20 -28.44 -31.66
C GLN A 81 -3.68 -27.11 -32.19
N GLU A 82 -2.44 -26.79 -31.83
CA GLU A 82 -1.65 -25.74 -32.48
C GLU A 82 -1.14 -26.20 -33.85
N PRO A 83 -1.19 -25.33 -34.88
CA PRO A 83 -0.29 -25.43 -36.00
C PRO A 83 0.91 -24.51 -35.79
N ILE A 84 2.03 -25.15 -35.44
CA ILE A 84 3.40 -24.70 -35.69
C ILE A 84 3.56 -24.18 -37.12
N SER A 85 3.98 -22.92 -37.27
CA SER A 85 4.53 -22.34 -38.50
C SER A 85 5.57 -21.32 -38.05
N SER A 86 6.85 -21.64 -38.10
CA SER A 86 7.73 -21.54 -39.28
C SER A 86 8.67 -20.35 -39.10
N LEU A 87 9.91 -20.70 -38.76
CA LEU A 87 11.13 -19.93 -38.79
C LEU A 87 11.21 -18.92 -39.94
N SER A 88 11.67 -17.71 -39.64
CA SER A 88 12.38 -16.86 -40.60
C SER A 88 13.52 -16.13 -39.88
N ALA A 89 14.67 -16.17 -40.55
CA ALA A 89 16.02 -15.84 -40.09
C ALA A 89 16.27 -14.30 -40.01
N PRO A 90 17.37 -13.86 -39.36
CA PRO A 90 17.60 -12.47 -39.00
C PRO A 90 18.13 -11.60 -40.15
N THR A 91 17.63 -10.37 -40.22
CA THR A 91 18.10 -9.30 -41.12
C THR A 91 19.38 -8.66 -40.56
N PRO A 92 20.43 -8.43 -41.38
CA PRO A 92 21.65 -7.75 -40.95
C PRO A 92 21.45 -6.24 -40.78
N TRP A 93 21.91 -5.70 -39.65
CA TRP A 93 22.00 -4.26 -39.40
C TRP A 93 23.15 -3.66 -40.21
N SER A 94 22.81 -2.79 -41.17
CA SER A 94 23.77 -1.90 -41.83
C SER A 94 23.89 -0.60 -41.05
N THR A 95 25.14 -0.27 -40.72
CA THR A 95 25.65 0.99 -40.22
C THR A 95 25.37 2.14 -41.19
N LEU A 96 24.79 3.26 -40.72
CA LEU A 96 24.98 4.56 -41.37
C LEU A 96 24.89 5.73 -40.38
N HIS A 97 25.82 6.66 -40.60
CA HIS A 97 26.17 7.85 -39.82
C HIS A 97 25.03 8.84 -39.51
N GLU A 98 25.05 9.34 -38.26
CA GLU A 98 25.30 10.74 -37.86
C GLU A 98 24.67 11.86 -38.70
N HIS A 99 23.74 12.61 -38.10
CA HIS A 99 23.71 14.09 -38.13
C HIS A 99 22.73 14.64 -37.07
N THR A 100 23.29 15.32 -36.08
CA THR A 100 22.63 16.19 -35.10
C THR A 100 22.08 17.44 -35.79
N PRO A 101 20.92 17.98 -35.36
CA PRO A 101 20.99 19.35 -34.88
C PRO A 101 20.16 19.62 -33.61
N HIS A 102 20.69 20.57 -32.85
CA HIS A 102 20.18 21.18 -31.63
C HIS A 102 18.73 21.68 -31.74
N SER A 103 17.93 21.46 -30.68
CA SER A 103 17.13 22.49 -30.00
C SER A 103 16.07 21.85 -29.10
N SER A 104 16.20 22.04 -27.78
CA SER A 104 15.02 22.09 -26.89
C SER A 104 15.43 22.65 -25.53
N HIS A 105 15.02 23.89 -25.28
CA HIS A 105 14.92 24.45 -23.94
C HIS A 105 14.00 23.57 -23.09
N SER A 106 14.54 22.99 -22.02
CA SER A 106 13.76 22.31 -20.99
C SER A 106 13.64 23.23 -19.78
N PRO A 107 12.44 23.60 -19.32
CA PRO A 107 12.27 24.42 -18.13
C PRO A 107 12.63 23.61 -16.88
N ALA A 108 13.53 24.17 -16.07
CA ALA A 108 13.97 23.60 -14.80
C ALA A 108 12.78 23.34 -13.84
N PRO A 109 12.78 22.25 -13.05
CA PRO A 109 11.80 22.04 -12.01
C PRO A 109 11.99 23.06 -10.89
N LEU A 110 11.02 23.97 -10.73
CA LEU A 110 10.94 24.98 -9.68
C LEU A 110 10.48 24.37 -8.34
N PHE A 111 11.23 23.44 -7.76
CA PHE A 111 11.09 23.08 -6.33
C PHE A 111 12.43 22.62 -5.76
N ALA A 112 13.43 23.51 -5.78
CA ALA A 112 14.68 23.32 -5.05
C ALA A 112 14.54 23.91 -3.64
N CYS A 113 14.50 23.05 -2.61
CA CYS A 113 14.60 23.46 -1.22
C CYS A 113 16.01 24.06 -0.99
N SER A 114 16.08 25.37 -0.72
CA SER A 114 17.36 26.10 -0.65
C SER A 114 18.20 25.80 0.59
N GLN A 115 17.80 24.85 1.44
CA GLN A 115 18.46 24.55 2.71
C GLN A 115 19.28 23.24 2.71
N CYS A 116 19.31 22.47 1.63
CA CYS A 116 20.00 21.17 1.57
C CYS A 116 21.25 21.12 0.66
N GLN A 117 21.87 22.26 0.32
CA GLN A 117 23.09 22.28 -0.51
C GLN A 117 24.40 22.14 0.28
N LYS A 118 24.52 21.13 1.15
CA LYS A 118 25.84 20.62 1.52
C LYS A 118 26.17 19.47 0.60
N SER A 119 26.81 19.79 -0.53
CA SER A 119 27.41 18.80 -1.42
C SER A 119 28.57 18.12 -0.69
N THR A 120 28.27 17.08 0.07
CA THR A 120 29.29 16.13 0.56
C THR A 120 29.89 15.44 -0.67
N PRO A 121 31.22 15.35 -0.81
CA PRO A 121 31.85 14.61 -1.89
C PRO A 121 31.37 13.15 -1.83
N MET A 122 30.76 12.71 -2.92
CA MET A 122 30.14 11.40 -3.09
C MET A 122 31.21 10.30 -2.95
N PRO A 123 31.17 9.44 -1.92
CA PRO A 123 32.06 8.29 -1.86
C PRO A 123 31.77 7.35 -3.04
N GLU A 124 32.84 7.01 -3.75
CA GLU A 124 32.83 6.42 -5.09
C GLU A 124 32.35 4.96 -5.14
N VAL A 125 31.99 4.33 -4.02
CA VAL A 125 31.47 2.96 -3.96
C VAL A 125 30.53 2.84 -2.77
N TYR A 126 29.23 3.06 -2.98
CA TYR A 126 28.23 2.68 -1.98
C TYR A 126 28.07 1.17 -2.00
N PRO A 127 28.04 0.48 -0.84
CA PRO A 127 27.75 -0.94 -0.81
C PRO A 127 26.36 -1.20 -1.41
N ASN A 128 26.24 -2.25 -2.21
CA ASN A 128 24.96 -2.74 -2.71
C ASN A 128 23.97 -2.82 -1.53
N ALA A 129 22.79 -2.20 -1.65
CA ALA A 129 21.83 -2.22 -0.56
C ALA A 129 21.55 -3.65 -0.08
N SER A 130 21.40 -3.79 1.22
CA SER A 130 21.08 -5.03 1.91
C SER A 130 19.60 -5.36 1.81
N LEU A 131 19.23 -6.63 2.05
CA LEU A 131 17.83 -7.04 2.10
C LEU A 131 17.05 -6.23 3.15
N SER A 132 17.66 -6.01 4.31
CA SER A 132 17.07 -5.25 5.42
C SER A 132 16.74 -3.81 5.02
N GLU A 133 17.64 -3.12 4.31
CA GLU A 133 17.37 -1.75 3.82
C GLU A 133 16.21 -1.71 2.83
N LEU A 134 16.10 -2.73 1.97
CA LEU A 134 15.00 -2.84 1.02
C LEU A 134 13.66 -3.11 1.71
N GLU A 135 13.66 -3.95 2.75
CA GLU A 135 12.48 -4.24 3.56
C GLU A 135 11.93 -2.99 4.27
N HIS A 136 12.80 -2.06 4.70
CA HIS A 136 12.35 -0.79 5.29
C HIS A 136 11.56 0.09 4.32
N CYS A 137 11.77 -0.10 3.02
CA CYS A 137 11.06 0.60 1.95
C CYS A 137 10.01 -0.26 1.27
N GLN A 138 9.69 -1.42 1.84
CA GLN A 138 8.66 -2.30 1.34
C GLN A 138 7.29 -1.66 1.54
N LEU A 139 6.51 -1.68 0.47
CA LEU A 139 5.12 -1.25 0.44
C LEU A 139 4.19 -2.48 0.34
N PRO A 140 3.66 -2.99 1.47
CA PRO A 140 2.74 -4.12 1.47
C PRO A 140 1.37 -3.73 0.89
N CYS A 141 0.66 -4.71 0.31
CA CYS A 141 -0.65 -4.52 -0.31
C CYS A 141 -1.67 -3.84 0.62
N CYS A 142 -1.69 -4.18 1.90
CA CYS A 142 -2.61 -3.59 2.88
C CYS A 142 -2.47 -2.06 2.98
N LEU A 143 -1.24 -1.53 2.97
CA LEU A 143 -0.99 -0.08 2.98
C LEU A 143 -1.39 0.56 1.65
N VAL A 144 -1.18 -0.15 0.54
CA VAL A 144 -1.65 0.32 -0.77
C VAL A 144 -3.16 0.50 -0.76
N LEU A 145 -3.92 -0.49 -0.31
CA LEU A 145 -5.37 -0.45 -0.25
C LEU A 145 -5.90 0.60 0.74
N GLN A 146 -5.15 0.90 1.79
CA GLN A 146 -5.51 1.94 2.75
C GLN A 146 -5.46 3.34 2.11
N PHE A 147 -4.45 3.60 1.27
CA PHE A 147 -4.17 4.96 0.80
C PHE A 147 -4.41 5.20 -0.69
N PHE A 148 -4.74 4.18 -1.51
CA PHE A 148 -4.87 4.36 -2.98
C PHE A 148 -5.90 5.41 -3.43
N LYS A 149 -6.90 5.70 -2.59
CA LYS A 149 -7.91 6.73 -2.85
C LYS A 149 -7.39 8.15 -2.64
N MET A 150 -6.30 8.32 -1.90
CA MET A 150 -5.73 9.63 -1.63
C MET A 150 -5.12 10.22 -2.91
N THR A 151 -5.28 11.53 -3.11
CA THR A 151 -4.80 12.24 -4.31
C THR A 151 -3.28 12.35 -4.34
N TRP A 152 -2.64 12.39 -3.17
CA TRP A 152 -1.18 12.43 -3.00
C TRP A 152 -0.51 11.06 -3.13
N PHE A 153 -1.26 9.96 -3.00
CA PHE A 153 -0.70 8.62 -2.87
C PHE A 153 0.15 8.18 -4.07
N GLY A 154 -0.27 8.52 -5.30
CA GLY A 154 0.49 8.15 -6.50
C GLY A 154 1.91 8.73 -6.53
N LYS A 155 2.11 9.93 -5.98
CA LYS A 155 3.45 10.53 -5.84
C LYS A 155 4.23 9.95 -4.67
N TYR A 156 3.51 9.58 -3.60
CA TYR A 156 4.12 9.04 -2.39
C TYR A 156 4.75 7.66 -2.62
N ILE A 157 4.08 6.79 -3.38
CA ILE A 157 4.59 5.42 -3.59
C ILE A 157 5.67 5.32 -4.66
N GLN A 158 5.89 6.38 -5.44
CA GLN A 158 6.89 6.38 -6.49
C GLN A 158 8.28 6.21 -5.89
N GLY A 159 9.05 5.25 -6.41
CA GLY A 159 10.35 4.87 -5.88
C GLY A 159 10.31 3.83 -4.75
N MET A 160 9.15 3.52 -4.18
CA MET A 160 9.01 2.47 -3.16
C MET A 160 9.13 1.07 -3.77
N TRP A 161 9.37 0.06 -2.93
CA TRP A 161 9.58 -1.32 -3.36
C TRP A 161 8.38 -2.19 -3.01
N VAL A 162 7.96 -3.04 -3.94
CA VAL A 162 6.86 -3.98 -3.73
C VAL A 162 7.30 -5.41 -3.98
N ARG A 163 6.69 -6.35 -3.24
CA ARG A 163 6.75 -7.77 -3.54
C ARG A 163 5.54 -8.11 -4.39
N CYS A 164 5.75 -8.48 -5.65
CA CYS A 164 4.66 -8.76 -6.59
C CYS A 164 4.67 -10.21 -7.06
N ARG A 165 3.49 -10.80 -7.24
CA ARG A 165 3.31 -12.15 -7.78
C ARG A 165 3.40 -12.12 -9.30
N THR A 166 4.31 -12.88 -9.87
CA THR A 166 4.57 -12.89 -11.32
C THR A 166 4.09 -14.17 -11.98
N SER A 167 4.11 -15.28 -11.24
CA SER A 167 3.45 -16.53 -11.62
C SER A 167 2.93 -17.24 -10.36
N PRO A 168 2.07 -18.26 -10.47
CA PRO A 168 1.55 -18.98 -9.31
C PRO A 168 2.71 -19.54 -8.45
N GLY A 169 2.80 -19.05 -7.20
CA GLY A 169 3.86 -19.44 -6.26
C GLY A 169 5.21 -18.74 -6.46
N ARG A 170 5.35 -17.84 -7.45
CA ARG A 170 6.58 -17.06 -7.68
C ARG A 170 6.34 -15.58 -7.47
N TYR A 171 7.26 -14.97 -6.73
CA TYR A 171 7.25 -13.56 -6.40
C TYR A 171 8.55 -12.91 -6.83
N GLU A 172 8.47 -11.61 -7.10
CA GLU A 172 9.60 -10.79 -7.49
C GLU A 172 9.56 -9.45 -6.78
N ILE A 173 10.75 -8.89 -6.59
CA ILE A 173 10.95 -7.56 -6.04
C ILE A 173 10.95 -6.58 -7.21
N SER A 174 10.16 -5.50 -7.12
CA SER A 174 10.12 -4.47 -8.16
C SER A 174 9.89 -3.10 -7.55
N GLN A 175 10.43 -2.08 -8.19
CA GLN A 175 10.25 -0.69 -7.79
C GLN A 175 8.98 -0.13 -8.42
N VAL A 176 8.26 0.71 -7.69
CA VAL A 176 7.09 1.42 -8.20
C VAL A 176 7.55 2.63 -9.02
N ASN A 177 7.16 2.67 -10.30
CA ASN A 177 7.40 3.84 -11.14
C ASN A 177 6.21 4.81 -11.11
N ALA A 178 4.99 4.29 -11.31
CA ALA A 178 3.79 5.12 -11.39
C ALA A 178 2.51 4.36 -11.01
N LEU A 179 1.47 5.11 -10.65
CA LEU A 179 0.11 4.60 -10.45
C LEU A 179 -0.80 5.10 -11.57
N SER A 180 -1.36 4.19 -12.36
CA SER A 180 -2.27 4.52 -13.47
C SER A 180 -3.72 4.33 -13.02
N LYS A 181 -4.51 5.42 -13.03
CA LYS A 181 -5.94 5.39 -12.66
C LYS A 181 -6.81 5.27 -13.92
N GLY A 182 -7.85 4.44 -13.86
CA GLY A 182 -8.90 4.36 -14.89
C GLY A 182 -8.56 3.51 -16.11
N THR A 183 -7.45 2.76 -16.09
CA THR A 183 -7.01 1.94 -17.23
C THR A 183 -7.66 0.55 -17.26
N VAL A 184 -8.23 0.10 -16.14
CA VAL A 184 -8.75 -1.27 -15.99
C VAL A 184 -10.18 -1.30 -15.46
N GLN A 185 -10.90 -2.37 -15.80
CA GLN A 185 -12.22 -2.65 -15.25
C GLN A 185 -12.14 -2.72 -13.72
N PRO A 186 -13.09 -2.11 -12.98
CA PRO A 186 -13.09 -2.18 -11.53
C PRO A 186 -13.08 -3.64 -11.03
N TYR A 187 -12.22 -3.91 -10.06
CA TYR A 187 -12.02 -5.22 -9.45
C TYR A 187 -12.02 -5.09 -7.93
N LYS A 188 -12.28 -6.21 -7.25
CA LYS A 188 -12.43 -6.24 -5.80
C LYS A 188 -11.21 -6.92 -5.18
N ILE A 189 -10.57 -6.24 -4.24
CA ILE A 189 -9.56 -6.80 -3.35
C ILE A 189 -10.13 -6.72 -1.95
N ASP A 190 -10.33 -7.88 -1.32
CA ASP A 190 -11.05 -8.00 -0.05
C ASP A 190 -12.43 -7.33 -0.11
N ALA A 191 -12.62 -6.17 0.52
CA ALA A 191 -13.85 -5.38 0.51
C ALA A 191 -13.72 -4.07 -0.29
N VAL A 192 -12.57 -3.81 -0.90
CA VAL A 192 -12.23 -2.55 -1.56
C VAL A 192 -12.35 -2.71 -3.07
N ILE A 193 -13.09 -1.81 -3.71
CA ILE A 193 -13.17 -1.74 -5.18
C ILE A 193 -12.05 -0.82 -5.67
N CYS A 194 -11.19 -1.35 -6.53
CA CYS A 194 -10.06 -0.67 -7.16
C CYS A 194 -10.26 -0.64 -8.67
N ASN A 195 -9.76 0.40 -9.34
CA ASN A 195 -9.82 0.58 -10.79
C ASN A 195 -8.51 1.18 -11.32
N CYS A 196 -7.40 0.81 -10.69
CA CYS A 196 -6.07 1.27 -11.03
C CYS A 196 -5.10 0.11 -11.21
N THR A 197 -4.02 0.38 -11.92
CA THR A 197 -2.85 -0.48 -12.07
C THR A 197 -1.62 0.24 -11.57
N ILE A 198 -0.60 -0.53 -11.19
CA ILE A 198 0.70 0.00 -10.80
C ILE A 198 1.73 -0.39 -11.85
N GLU A 199 2.51 0.60 -12.27
CA GLU A 199 3.65 0.43 -13.15
C GLU A 199 4.88 0.13 -12.30
N LEU A 200 5.48 -1.02 -12.55
CA LEU A 200 6.63 -1.54 -11.83
C LEU A 200 7.83 -1.64 -12.75
N VAL A 201 9.00 -1.34 -12.21
CA VAL A 201 10.29 -1.44 -12.88
C VAL A 201 11.16 -2.45 -12.15
N CYS A 202 11.75 -3.36 -12.92
CA CYS A 202 12.80 -4.26 -12.46
C CYS A 202 13.86 -4.31 -13.57
N GLY A 203 15.03 -3.75 -13.31
CA GLY A 203 16.09 -3.55 -14.30
C GLY A 203 15.58 -2.72 -15.47
N SER A 204 15.70 -3.26 -16.67
CA SER A 204 15.20 -2.65 -17.91
C SER A 204 13.70 -2.93 -18.18
N VAL A 205 13.07 -3.81 -17.40
CA VAL A 205 11.72 -4.31 -17.66
C VAL A 205 10.67 -3.49 -16.93
N ILE A 206 9.71 -2.97 -17.69
CA ILE A 206 8.53 -2.27 -17.19
C ILE A 206 7.31 -3.19 -17.26
N ARG A 207 6.56 -3.31 -16.16
CA ARG A 207 5.33 -4.11 -16.09
C ARG A 207 4.18 -3.32 -15.49
N HIS A 208 2.98 -3.59 -15.98
CA HIS A 208 1.75 -3.06 -15.39
C HIS A 208 1.00 -4.21 -14.74
N ILE A 209 0.73 -4.10 -13.43
CA ILE A 209 -0.02 -5.12 -12.69
C ILE A 209 -1.20 -4.50 -11.94
N THR A 210 -2.20 -5.30 -11.65
CA THR A 210 -3.28 -4.97 -10.73
C THR A 210 -2.80 -5.09 -9.27
N LEU A 211 -3.45 -4.36 -8.36
CA LEU A 211 -3.01 -4.25 -6.96
C LEU A 211 -3.18 -5.56 -6.16
N ASP A 212 -4.01 -6.50 -6.64
CA ASP A 212 -4.23 -7.82 -6.03
C ASP A 212 -2.99 -8.73 -6.15
N LEU A 213 -2.09 -8.41 -7.08
CA LEU A 213 -0.84 -9.13 -7.28
C LEU A 213 0.27 -8.65 -6.33
N ILE A 214 0.04 -7.60 -5.54
CA ILE A 214 0.97 -7.15 -4.50
C ILE A 214 0.81 -8.06 -3.27
N SER A 215 1.92 -8.56 -2.74
CA SER A 215 1.96 -9.38 -1.54
C SER A 215 2.08 -8.54 -0.27
N ASN A 216 1.58 -9.07 0.85
CA ASN A 216 1.84 -8.53 2.19
C ASN A 216 3.06 -9.16 2.86
N GLY A 217 3.62 -10.24 2.31
CA GLY A 217 4.75 -10.94 2.91
C GLY A 217 6.06 -10.18 2.71
N ALA A 218 6.98 -10.31 3.65
CA ALA A 218 8.35 -9.80 3.54
C ALA A 218 9.08 -10.35 2.31
N PHE A 219 10.15 -9.68 1.90
CA PHE A 219 11.05 -10.19 0.88
C PHE A 219 11.80 -11.42 1.40
N THR A 220 12.06 -12.39 0.52
CA THR A 220 12.88 -13.55 0.88
C THR A 220 14.30 -13.40 0.33
N GLU A 221 15.27 -14.08 0.94
CA GLU A 221 16.65 -14.08 0.45
C GLU A 221 16.76 -14.63 -0.99
N GLU A 222 15.93 -15.61 -1.34
CA GLU A 222 15.87 -16.19 -2.69
C GLU A 222 15.41 -15.14 -3.71
N GLU A 223 14.30 -14.45 -3.44
CA GLU A 223 13.78 -13.36 -4.29
C GLU A 223 14.80 -12.24 -4.45
N PHE A 224 15.51 -11.90 -3.37
CA PHE A 224 16.53 -10.87 -3.36
C PHE A 224 17.78 -11.27 -4.15
N THR A 225 18.15 -12.54 -4.10
CA THR A 225 19.25 -13.09 -4.90
C THR A 225 18.92 -13.01 -6.39
N ILE A 226 17.72 -13.45 -6.77
CA ILE A 226 17.21 -13.36 -8.16
C ILE A 226 17.18 -11.90 -8.62
N TYR A 227 16.75 -10.98 -7.76
CA TYR A 227 16.71 -9.56 -8.03
C TYR A 227 18.12 -8.99 -8.30
N LYS A 228 19.12 -9.34 -7.50
CA LYS A 228 20.52 -8.94 -7.73
C LYS A 228 21.08 -9.48 -9.04
N GLU A 229 20.83 -10.75 -9.35
CA GLU A 229 21.23 -11.36 -10.62
C GLU A 229 20.59 -10.64 -11.80
N PHE A 230 19.31 -10.28 -11.68
CA PHE A 230 18.58 -9.56 -12.71
C PHE A 230 19.18 -8.17 -12.97
N MET A 231 19.44 -7.39 -11.92
CA MET A 231 20.07 -6.06 -12.03
C MET A 231 21.47 -6.15 -12.64
N SER A 232 22.27 -7.13 -12.21
CA SER A 232 23.63 -7.35 -12.72
C SER A 232 23.61 -7.71 -14.21
N ARG A 233 22.61 -8.48 -14.66
CA ARG A 233 22.48 -8.87 -16.06
C ARG A 233 22.11 -7.70 -16.97
N ASP A 234 21.27 -6.80 -16.46
CA ASP A 234 20.77 -5.66 -17.24
C ASP A 234 21.74 -4.45 -17.20
N ASP A 235 22.89 -4.57 -16.52
CA ASP A 235 23.87 -3.48 -16.28
C ASP A 235 23.22 -2.22 -15.69
N VAL A 236 22.16 -2.43 -14.90
CA VAL A 236 21.46 -1.35 -14.19
C VAL A 236 22.10 -1.20 -12.82
N PRO A 237 22.54 0.03 -12.45
CA PRO A 237 23.13 0.25 -11.14
C PRO A 237 22.12 -0.12 -10.06
N PHE A 238 22.58 -0.89 -9.08
CA PHE A 238 21.78 -1.22 -7.91
C PHE A 238 21.44 0.09 -7.18
N SER A 239 20.17 0.31 -6.85
CA SER A 239 19.75 1.50 -6.13
C SER A 239 20.57 1.63 -4.84
N THR A 240 21.21 2.79 -4.67
CA THR A 240 22.08 3.02 -3.51
C THR A 240 21.23 3.31 -2.27
N THR A 241 21.80 3.10 -1.07
CA THR A 241 21.11 3.38 0.21
C THR A 241 20.54 4.80 0.28
N HIS A 242 21.14 5.79 -0.40
CA HIS A 242 20.61 7.16 -0.47
C HIS A 242 19.37 7.31 -1.37
N ASP A 243 19.20 6.45 -2.38
CA ASP A 243 17.96 6.43 -3.18
C ASP A 243 16.80 5.77 -2.41
N ILE A 244 17.16 4.97 -1.40
CA ILE A 244 16.24 4.24 -0.50
C ILE A 244 15.81 5.14 0.68
N GLU A 245 16.43 6.32 0.89
CA GLU A 245 15.93 7.29 1.85
C GLU A 245 14.54 7.78 1.42
N ILE A 246 13.51 7.22 2.09
CA ILE A 246 12.11 7.59 1.98
C ILE A 246 12.02 9.12 1.88
N PRO A 247 11.33 9.68 0.86
CA PRO A 247 11.18 11.12 0.75
C PRO A 247 10.74 11.69 2.12
N PRO A 248 11.53 12.56 2.76
CA PRO A 248 11.36 12.96 4.17
C PRO A 248 10.08 13.76 4.45
N CYS A 249 9.13 13.78 3.53
CA CYS A 249 8.21 14.90 3.36
C CYS A 249 6.79 14.69 3.90
N PHE A 250 6.38 13.51 4.40
CA PHE A 250 4.94 13.29 4.71
C PHE A 250 4.58 12.87 6.14
N GLY A 251 5.55 12.77 7.05
CA GLY A 251 5.25 12.64 8.48
C GLY A 251 4.38 13.79 9.03
N ALA A 252 4.40 14.96 8.41
CA ALA A 252 3.62 16.12 8.84
C ALA A 252 2.15 16.11 8.39
N GLU A 253 1.80 15.48 7.25
CA GLU A 253 0.45 15.55 6.67
C GLU A 253 -0.46 14.39 7.14
N LEU A 254 0.13 13.22 7.46
CA LEU A 254 -0.62 12.12 8.09
C LEU A 254 -1.25 12.53 9.42
N HIS A 255 -0.57 13.38 10.20
CA HIS A 255 -1.12 13.94 11.45
C HIS A 255 -2.31 14.88 11.23
N GLN A 256 -2.46 15.52 10.07
CA GLN A 256 -3.63 16.37 9.79
C GLN A 256 -4.87 15.56 9.42
N THR A 257 -4.71 14.45 8.69
CA THR A 257 -5.87 13.62 8.28
C THR A 257 -6.54 12.89 9.45
N SER A 258 -5.78 12.53 10.50
CA SER A 258 -6.34 11.96 11.73
C SER A 258 -7.23 12.93 12.51
N SER A 259 -7.06 14.25 12.33
CA SER A 259 -7.87 15.25 13.03
C SER A 259 -9.23 15.48 12.37
N HIS A 260 -9.38 15.14 11.08
CA HIS A 260 -10.59 15.40 10.30
C HIS A 260 -11.59 14.24 10.23
N GLN A 261 -11.24 13.03 10.68
CA GLN A 261 -12.18 11.90 10.69
C GLN A 261 -13.21 11.95 11.83
N ASN A 262 -13.12 12.92 12.75
CA ASN A 262 -14.07 13.09 13.87
C ASN A 262 -15.27 14.02 13.57
N ILE A 263 -15.48 14.46 12.33
CA ILE A 263 -16.49 15.51 12.01
C ILE A 263 -17.66 15.00 11.14
N LEU A 264 -17.73 13.71 10.79
CA LEU A 264 -18.76 13.17 9.89
C LEU A 264 -19.69 12.09 10.49
N GLU A 265 -19.79 12.00 11.82
CA GLU A 265 -20.90 11.31 12.49
C GLU A 265 -21.84 12.36 13.13
N VAL A 266 -22.75 12.91 12.31
CA VAL A 266 -23.99 13.59 12.76
C VAL A 266 -25.12 13.13 11.86
#